data_AF-A0A9P0YZG2-F1
#
_entry.id   AF-A0A9P0YZG2-F1
#
_cell.length_a   1.000
_cell.length_b   1.000
_cell.length_c   1.000
_cell.angle_alpha   90.00
_cell.angle_beta   90.00
_cell.angle_gamma   90.00
#
_symmetry.space_group_name_H-M   'P 1'
#
loop_
_entity.id
_entity.type
_entity.pdbx_description
1 polymer ?
#
loop_
_entity_poly.entity_id
_entity_poly.type
_entity_poly.pdbx_seq_one_letter_code
_entity_poly.pdbx_strand_id
1 'polypeptide(L)'
;MKRAIPFGEQVDISSDDSDVDDVKPDLDIDHVINTKFVIQQPLNEFSEDELIRTSRMYQEYMQKLPVPSHHGSVIPFTSWMGLAASLKRMYGQPLHYLTNIQMKQWDQVRIGAHDEDVPLDTIVHPCKAEATIWAIEEVNRCTCSHIYLAKLWQTDPRHHTFVDPIVPKLHTLSK
;
A
#
# COMPACT_ATOMS: atom_id res chain seq x y z
N MET A 1 66.48 -28.15 17.26
CA MET A 1 66.85 -28.96 16.08
C MET A 1 65.79 -28.70 15.01
N LYS A 2 66.15 -28.07 13.87
CA LYS A 2 66.22 -28.70 12.52
C LYS A 2 64.91 -29.44 12.17
N ARG A 3 64.04 -29.03 11.23
CA ARG A 3 64.14 -28.80 9.76
C ARG A 3 62.81 -28.17 9.30
N ALA A 4 62.74 -27.18 8.41
CA ALA A 4 62.94 -27.18 6.96
C ALA A 4 61.84 -27.92 6.14
N ILE A 5 61.18 -27.12 5.29
CA ILE A 5 60.40 -27.31 4.02
C ILE A 5 61.02 -28.41 3.08
N PRO A 6 60.57 -28.78 1.84
CA PRO A 6 59.58 -28.20 0.89
C PRO A 6 58.88 -29.23 -0.08
N PHE A 7 58.29 -28.72 -1.18
CA PHE A 7 57.91 -29.37 -2.45
C PHE A 7 56.67 -30.28 -2.42
N GLY A 8 55.71 -30.23 -3.36
CA GLY A 8 55.67 -29.67 -4.70
C GLY A 8 55.30 -30.79 -5.67
N GLU A 9 54.11 -30.77 -6.26
CA GLU A 9 53.81 -31.52 -7.49
C GLU A 9 52.55 -30.97 -8.17
N GLN A 10 52.73 -30.47 -9.40
CA GLN A 10 51.66 -30.29 -10.37
C GLN A 10 51.34 -31.64 -10.98
N VAL A 11 50.06 -31.95 -11.16
CA VAL A 11 49.64 -32.93 -12.16
C VAL A 11 48.44 -32.35 -12.90
N ASP A 12 48.56 -32.39 -14.21
CA ASP A 12 47.66 -31.83 -15.22
C ASP A 12 46.85 -32.99 -15.87
N ILE A 13 45.67 -32.64 -16.41
CA ILE A 13 44.87 -33.39 -17.40
C ILE A 13 43.94 -34.51 -16.88
N SER A 14 42.62 -34.28 -17.02
CA SER A 14 41.77 -35.08 -17.92
C SER A 14 40.40 -34.42 -18.10
N SER A 15 40.02 -34.21 -19.36
CA SER A 15 38.66 -33.94 -19.83
C SER A 15 37.88 -35.24 -19.84
N ASP A 16 36.66 -35.25 -19.31
CA ASP A 16 35.64 -36.25 -19.66
C ASP A 16 34.26 -35.60 -19.60
N ASP A 17 33.55 -35.69 -20.72
CA ASP A 17 32.18 -35.23 -20.92
C ASP A 17 31.24 -36.30 -20.33
N SER A 18 30.26 -35.88 -19.53
CA SER A 18 29.07 -36.69 -19.29
C SER A 18 27.84 -35.80 -19.11
N ASP A 19 26.82 -36.17 -19.86
CA ASP A 19 25.57 -35.45 -20.10
C ASP A 19 24.65 -35.33 -18.87
N VAL A 20 23.92 -34.21 -18.88
CA VAL A 20 22.57 -33.90 -18.37
C VAL A 20 22.10 -34.42 -17.01
N ASP A 21 21.81 -33.47 -16.11
CA ASP A 21 20.56 -33.51 -15.35
C ASP A 21 19.99 -32.09 -15.15
N ASP A 22 18.68 -32.02 -15.34
CA ASP A 22 17.81 -30.85 -15.42
C ASP A 22 17.69 -30.12 -14.07
N VAL A 23 18.41 -29.00 -13.90
CA VAL A 23 18.30 -28.14 -12.72
C VAL A 23 17.60 -26.83 -13.10
N LYS A 24 16.33 -26.74 -12.68
CA LYS A 24 15.54 -25.50 -12.73
C LYS A 24 16.31 -24.35 -12.07
N PRO A 25 16.40 -23.17 -12.69
CA PRO A 25 16.91 -22.00 -12.00
C PRO A 25 15.86 -21.52 -10.99
N ASP A 26 16.27 -21.47 -9.72
CA ASP A 26 15.58 -20.78 -8.64
C ASP A 26 15.25 -19.35 -9.10
N LEU A 27 13.96 -19.07 -9.23
CA LEU A 27 13.46 -17.72 -9.50
C LEU A 27 13.58 -16.92 -8.21
N ASP A 28 14.57 -16.03 -8.21
CA ASP A 28 14.83 -15.04 -7.17
C ASP A 28 13.58 -14.15 -6.98
N ILE A 29 12.81 -14.45 -5.92
CA ILE A 29 11.49 -13.87 -5.63
C ILE A 29 11.59 -12.34 -5.46
N ASP A 30 12.73 -11.84 -5.01
CA ASP A 30 12.97 -10.42 -4.77
C ASP A 30 13.08 -9.61 -6.07
N HIS A 31 13.53 -10.23 -7.17
CA HIS A 31 13.56 -9.56 -8.47
C HIS A 31 12.17 -9.51 -9.12
N VAL A 32 11.29 -10.49 -8.83
CA VAL A 32 9.90 -10.51 -9.34
C VAL A 32 9.03 -9.44 -8.65
N ILE A 33 9.28 -9.15 -7.38
CA ILE A 33 8.54 -8.12 -6.63
C ILE A 33 8.94 -6.72 -7.08
N ASN A 34 10.24 -6.48 -7.31
CA ASN A 34 10.73 -5.15 -7.66
C ASN A 34 10.40 -4.76 -9.11
N THR A 35 10.31 -5.73 -10.01
CA THR A 35 10.01 -5.49 -11.44
C THR A 35 8.51 -5.26 -11.71
N LYS A 36 7.62 -5.58 -10.76
CA LYS A 36 6.17 -5.33 -10.90
C LYS A 36 5.74 -3.93 -10.49
N PHE A 37 6.59 -3.13 -9.85
CA PHE A 37 6.20 -1.80 -9.34
C PHE A 37 6.70 -0.61 -10.16
N VAL A 38 7.40 -0.87 -11.27
CA VAL A 38 7.70 0.15 -12.29
C VAL A 38 6.88 -0.15 -13.53
N ILE A 39 5.59 0.15 -13.48
CA ILE A 39 4.74 0.17 -14.67
C ILE A 39 4.12 1.57 -14.77
N GLN A 40 4.88 2.49 -15.36
CA GLN A 40 4.27 3.45 -16.29
C GLN A 40 4.10 2.69 -17.61
N GLN A 41 2.97 1.99 -17.76
CA GLN A 41 2.51 1.51 -19.07
C GLN A 41 1.32 2.35 -19.53
N PRO A 42 1.06 2.40 -20.86
CA PRO A 42 -0.04 3.15 -21.43
C PRO A 42 -1.37 2.70 -20.82
N LEU A 43 -2.43 3.50 -20.95
CA LEU A 43 -3.81 3.09 -20.65
C LEU A 43 -4.18 1.83 -21.46
N ASN A 44 -3.79 0.66 -20.98
CA ASN A 44 -4.43 -0.59 -21.31
C ASN A 44 -5.57 -0.73 -20.30
N GLU A 45 -6.79 -0.80 -20.81
CA GLU A 45 -7.94 -1.21 -19.99
C GLU A 45 -7.58 -2.53 -19.31
N PHE A 46 -7.49 -2.51 -17.97
CA PHE A 46 -7.32 -3.74 -17.20
C PHE A 46 -8.47 -4.67 -17.55
N SER A 47 -8.16 -5.95 -17.78
CA SER A 47 -9.20 -6.96 -17.94
C SER A 47 -10.03 -7.06 -16.65
N GLU A 48 -11.29 -7.48 -16.76
CA GLU A 48 -12.18 -7.65 -15.61
C GLU A 48 -11.56 -8.58 -14.55
N ASP A 49 -10.92 -9.67 -14.99
CA ASP A 49 -10.24 -10.62 -14.10
C ASP A 49 -9.05 -10.00 -13.36
N GLU A 50 -8.29 -9.11 -14.00
CA GLU A 50 -7.20 -8.37 -13.36
C GLU A 50 -7.72 -7.41 -12.29
N LEU A 51 -8.83 -6.70 -12.56
CA LEU A 51 -9.46 -5.82 -11.59
C LEU A 51 -10.00 -6.59 -10.39
N ILE A 52 -10.64 -7.75 -10.61
CA ILE A 52 -11.14 -8.61 -9.53
C ILE A 52 -9.98 -9.13 -8.67
N ARG A 53 -8.87 -9.55 -9.31
CA ARG A 53 -7.69 -10.05 -8.59
C ARG A 53 -7.03 -8.94 -7.77
N THR A 54 -6.83 -7.76 -8.37
CA THR A 54 -6.17 -6.63 -7.70
C THR A 54 -7.03 -6.06 -6.58
N SER A 55 -8.34 -5.91 -6.78
CA SER A 55 -9.25 -5.44 -5.73
C SER A 55 -9.35 -6.42 -4.57
N ARG A 56 -9.24 -7.73 -4.83
CA ARG A 56 -9.17 -8.76 -3.78
C ARG A 56 -7.92 -8.58 -2.93
N MET A 57 -6.75 -8.53 -3.56
CA MET A 57 -5.48 -8.34 -2.85
C MET A 57 -5.49 -7.06 -2.02
N TYR A 58 -6.03 -5.97 -2.58
CA TYR A 58 -6.17 -4.70 -1.88
C TYR A 58 -7.11 -4.81 -0.67
N GLN A 59 -8.31 -5.39 -0.82
CA GLN A 59 -9.26 -5.52 0.29
C GLN A 59 -8.69 -6.42 1.41
N GLU A 60 -8.07 -7.54 1.04
CA GLU A 60 -7.42 -8.45 1.99
C GLU A 60 -6.24 -7.79 2.73
N TYR A 61 -5.53 -6.87 2.08
CA TYR A 61 -4.50 -6.06 2.72
C TYR A 61 -5.12 -5.08 3.73
N MET A 62 -6.11 -4.29 3.30
CA MET A 62 -6.75 -3.28 4.14
C MET A 62 -7.43 -3.89 5.39
N GLN A 63 -8.01 -5.09 5.26
CA GLN A 63 -8.60 -5.85 6.36
C GLN A 63 -7.60 -6.22 7.47
N LYS A 64 -6.32 -6.32 7.16
CA LYS A 64 -5.27 -6.70 8.13
C LYS A 64 -4.76 -5.50 8.95
N LEU A 65 -5.11 -4.28 8.56
CA LEU A 65 -4.63 -3.07 9.21
C LEU A 65 -5.54 -2.71 10.40
N PRO A 66 -5.04 -2.71 11.64
CA PRO A 66 -5.85 -2.32 12.79
C PRO A 66 -6.14 -0.82 12.77
N VAL A 67 -7.35 -0.44 13.14
CA VAL A 67 -7.69 0.96 13.42
C VAL A 67 -6.93 1.38 14.69
N PRO A 68 -6.21 2.53 14.69
CA PRO A 68 -5.53 3.01 15.89
C PRO A 68 -6.48 3.18 17.07
N SER A 69 -6.12 2.64 18.24
CA SER A 69 -6.93 2.71 19.47
C SER A 69 -6.65 3.95 20.32
N HIS A 70 -5.51 4.62 20.09
CA HIS A 70 -5.10 5.81 20.82
C HIS A 70 -5.19 7.03 19.91
N HIS A 71 -6.15 7.91 20.20
CA HIS A 71 -6.33 9.20 19.55
C HIS A 71 -5.87 10.29 20.52
N GLY A 72 -4.67 10.82 20.29
CA GLY A 72 -3.97 11.61 21.32
C GLY A 72 -3.70 13.06 20.97
N SER A 73 -4.00 13.51 19.75
CA SER A 73 -3.60 14.83 19.28
C SER A 73 -4.74 15.55 18.58
N VAL A 74 -4.98 16.81 18.98
CA VAL A 74 -5.85 17.71 18.24
C VAL A 74 -5.11 18.13 16.97
N ILE A 75 -5.64 17.77 15.81
CA ILE A 75 -5.05 18.05 14.50
C ILE A 75 -5.79 19.25 13.89
N PRO A 76 -5.18 20.43 13.77
CA PRO A 76 -5.75 21.53 12.99
C PRO A 76 -5.89 21.12 11.53
N PHE A 77 -7.00 21.50 10.88
CA PHE A 77 -7.27 21.11 9.50
C PHE A 77 -8.24 22.08 8.82
N THR A 78 -8.02 22.32 7.52
CA THR A 78 -8.87 23.21 6.71
C THR A 78 -9.79 22.46 5.74
N SER A 79 -9.55 21.17 5.52
CA SER A 79 -10.27 20.29 4.58
C SER A 79 -10.26 18.83 5.05
N TRP A 80 -11.22 18.04 4.61
CA TRP A 80 -11.31 16.61 4.90
C TRP A 80 -10.13 15.84 4.29
N MET A 81 -9.77 16.15 3.04
CA MET A 81 -8.58 15.57 2.40
C MET A 81 -7.29 15.96 3.15
N GLY A 82 -7.20 17.18 3.68
CA GLY A 82 -6.05 17.64 4.48
C GLY A 82 -5.95 16.91 5.83
N LEU A 83 -7.09 16.68 6.51
CA LEU A 83 -7.13 15.89 7.73
C LEU A 83 -6.73 14.43 7.45
N ALA A 84 -7.28 13.83 6.39
CA ALA A 84 -6.94 12.47 5.98
C ALA A 84 -5.44 12.30 5.68
N ALA A 85 -4.83 13.25 4.97
CA ALA A 85 -3.39 13.26 4.72
C ALA A 85 -2.58 13.36 6.03
N SER A 86 -3.05 14.16 6.99
CA SER A 86 -2.42 14.29 8.31
C SER A 86 -2.52 13.00 9.11
N LEU A 87 -3.68 12.32 9.10
CA LEU A 87 -3.87 11.03 9.76
C LEU A 87 -2.93 9.96 9.18
N LYS A 88 -2.84 9.85 7.85
CA LYS A 88 -1.93 8.90 7.19
C LYS A 88 -0.48 9.09 7.65
N ARG A 89 -0.02 10.35 7.68
CA ARG A 89 1.34 10.70 8.12
C ARG A 89 1.58 10.41 9.60
N MET A 90 0.63 10.75 10.48
CA MET A 90 0.82 10.60 11.92
C MET A 90 0.73 9.14 12.38
N TYR A 91 -0.22 8.38 11.84
CA TYR A 91 -0.44 6.99 12.23
C TYR A 91 0.37 6.00 11.38
N GLY A 92 1.00 6.46 10.30
CA GLY A 92 1.80 5.61 9.42
C GLY A 92 0.99 4.52 8.73
N GLN A 93 -0.30 4.76 8.49
CA GLN A 93 -1.22 3.80 7.87
C GLN A 93 -1.93 4.43 6.67
N PRO A 94 -2.19 3.65 5.61
CA PRO A 94 -3.04 4.08 4.52
C PRO A 94 -4.50 4.20 4.97
N LEU A 95 -5.28 5.00 4.25
CA LEU A 95 -6.74 4.97 4.34
C LEU A 95 -7.32 4.23 3.14
N HIS A 96 -8.51 3.68 3.33
CA HIS A 96 -9.20 2.93 2.31
C HIS A 96 -9.59 3.83 1.13
N TYR A 97 -9.55 3.30 -0.10
CA TYR A 97 -10.04 3.88 -1.35
C TYR A 97 -11.38 4.61 -1.16
N LEU A 98 -12.38 3.91 -0.62
CA LEU A 98 -13.71 4.51 -0.35
C LEU A 98 -13.65 5.65 0.65
N THR A 99 -12.79 5.58 1.65
CA THR A 99 -12.57 6.67 2.61
C THR A 99 -11.95 7.87 1.92
N ASN A 100 -10.92 7.68 1.08
CA ASN A 100 -10.30 8.75 0.30
C ASN A 100 -11.29 9.42 -0.65
N ILE A 101 -12.14 8.64 -1.33
CA ILE A 101 -13.23 9.15 -2.16
C ILE A 101 -14.21 9.97 -1.32
N GLN A 102 -14.61 9.47 -0.14
CA GLN A 102 -15.54 10.17 0.74
C GLN A 102 -15.00 11.52 1.21
N MET A 103 -13.71 11.59 1.58
CA MET A 103 -13.07 12.85 1.98
C MET A 103 -13.09 13.88 0.86
N LYS A 104 -12.77 13.44 -0.36
CA LYS A 104 -12.85 14.30 -1.55
C LYS A 104 -14.27 14.79 -1.80
N GLN A 105 -15.26 13.92 -1.71
CA GLN A 105 -16.66 14.29 -1.90
C GLN A 105 -17.12 15.31 -0.86
N TRP A 106 -16.72 15.14 0.41
CA TRP A 106 -17.06 16.11 1.46
C TRP A 106 -16.39 17.47 1.29
N ASP A 107 -15.19 17.53 0.72
CA ASP A 107 -14.59 18.81 0.34
C ASP A 107 -15.33 19.44 -0.86
N GLN A 108 -15.72 18.63 -1.85
CA GLN A 108 -16.42 19.11 -3.04
C GLN A 108 -17.80 19.70 -2.76
N VAL A 109 -18.56 19.13 -1.81
CA VAL A 109 -19.90 19.66 -1.47
C VAL A 109 -19.85 21.00 -0.74
N ARG A 110 -18.67 21.45 -0.28
CA ARG A 110 -18.50 22.79 0.31
C ARG A 110 -18.35 23.90 -0.72
N ILE A 111 -18.02 23.54 -1.97
CA ILE A 111 -17.81 24.52 -3.04
C ILE A 111 -19.14 25.21 -3.36
N GLY A 112 -19.15 26.55 -3.32
CA GLY A 112 -20.34 27.38 -3.49
C GLY A 112 -21.19 27.57 -2.22
N ALA A 113 -20.77 27.03 -1.08
CA ALA A 113 -21.42 27.30 0.20
C ALA A 113 -21.07 28.70 0.73
N HIS A 114 -21.93 29.27 1.58
CA HIS A 114 -21.67 30.59 2.18
C HIS A 114 -20.39 30.62 3.04
N ASP A 115 -20.03 29.49 3.63
CA ASP A 115 -18.88 29.27 4.51
C ASP A 115 -17.77 28.45 3.84
N GLU A 116 -17.66 28.51 2.51
CA GLU A 116 -16.61 27.81 1.74
C GLU A 116 -15.19 28.16 2.24
N ASP A 117 -14.93 29.46 2.46
CA ASP A 117 -13.61 29.97 2.89
C ASP A 117 -13.32 29.79 4.38
N VAL A 118 -14.30 29.30 5.15
CA VAL A 118 -14.14 29.12 6.60
C VAL A 118 -13.30 27.86 6.86
N PRO A 119 -12.25 27.91 7.69
CA PRO A 119 -11.48 26.71 8.05
C PRO A 119 -12.38 25.64 8.69
N LEU A 120 -12.27 24.40 8.19
CA LEU A 120 -13.19 23.33 8.56
C LEU A 120 -13.12 22.96 10.05
N ASP A 121 -11.95 23.08 10.68
CA ASP A 121 -11.76 22.86 12.11
C ASP A 121 -12.52 23.84 13.03
N THR A 122 -12.96 24.98 12.49
CA THR A 122 -13.85 25.92 13.21
C THR A 122 -15.32 25.52 13.14
N ILE A 123 -15.70 24.70 12.15
CA ILE A 123 -17.07 24.20 11.93
C ILE A 123 -17.24 22.84 12.62
N VAL A 124 -16.26 21.94 12.42
CA VAL A 124 -16.24 20.59 12.96
C VAL A 124 -15.04 20.43 13.88
N HIS A 125 -15.30 20.17 15.16
CA HIS A 125 -14.24 19.97 16.14
C HIS A 125 -13.28 18.84 15.70
N PRO A 126 -11.95 19.03 15.73
CA PRO A 126 -10.97 18.05 15.24
C PRO A 126 -11.14 16.64 15.78
N CYS A 127 -11.37 16.46 17.08
CA CYS A 127 -11.61 15.13 17.65
C CYS A 127 -12.83 14.42 17.05
N LYS A 128 -13.89 15.16 16.72
CA LYS A 128 -15.08 14.58 16.08
C LYS A 128 -14.80 14.23 14.63
N ALA A 129 -14.07 15.09 13.92
CA ALA A 129 -13.67 14.84 12.53
C ALA A 129 -12.78 13.60 12.42
N GLU A 130 -11.75 13.48 13.28
CA GLU A 130 -10.89 12.30 13.36
C GLU A 130 -11.70 11.03 13.67
N ALA A 131 -12.53 11.06 14.72
CA ALA A 131 -13.36 9.91 15.09
C ALA A 131 -14.30 9.48 13.95
N THR A 132 -14.84 10.44 13.20
CA THR A 132 -15.71 10.18 12.04
C THR A 132 -14.94 9.47 10.93
N ILE A 133 -13.73 9.91 10.61
CA ILE A 133 -12.89 9.26 9.60
C ILE A 133 -12.57 7.83 10.03
N TRP A 134 -12.16 7.61 11.27
CA TRP A 134 -11.83 6.27 11.76
C TRP A 134 -13.03 5.32 11.80
N ALA A 135 -14.22 5.82 12.15
CA ALA A 135 -15.44 5.02 12.12
C ALA A 135 -15.81 4.56 10.70
N ILE A 136 -15.71 5.45 9.71
CA ILE A 136 -15.97 5.10 8.31
C ILE A 136 -14.88 4.18 7.76
N GLU A 137 -13.62 4.44 8.12
CA GLU A 137 -12.48 3.60 7.75
C GLU A 137 -12.66 2.17 8.26
N GLU A 138 -13.10 2.00 9.50
CA GLU A 138 -13.38 0.69 10.09
C GLU A 138 -14.46 -0.06 9.29
N VAL A 139 -15.57 0.62 8.98
CA VAL A 139 -16.64 0.03 8.15
C VAL A 139 -16.09 -0.40 6.80
N ASN A 140 -15.32 0.46 6.13
CA ASN A 140 -14.75 0.18 4.82
C ASN A 140 -13.76 -0.99 4.84
N ARG A 141 -12.88 -1.06 5.83
CA ARG A 141 -11.94 -2.19 6.02
C ARG A 141 -12.70 -3.49 6.27
N CYS A 142 -13.69 -3.48 7.16
CA CYS A 142 -14.34 -4.70 7.62
C CYS A 142 -15.41 -5.25 6.65
N THR A 143 -16.09 -4.39 5.90
CA THR A 143 -17.34 -4.79 5.20
C THR A 143 -17.28 -4.68 3.69
N CYS A 144 -16.31 -3.97 3.11
CA CYS A 144 -16.27 -3.75 1.67
C CYS A 144 -15.98 -5.06 0.89
N SER A 145 -16.77 -5.32 -0.16
CA SER A 145 -16.54 -6.45 -1.06
C SER A 145 -15.55 -6.07 -2.16
N HIS A 146 -14.56 -6.93 -2.40
CA HIS A 146 -13.62 -6.75 -3.51
C HIS A 146 -14.31 -6.74 -4.88
N ILE A 147 -15.43 -7.43 -5.06
CA ILE A 147 -16.22 -7.40 -6.30
C ILE A 147 -16.84 -6.03 -6.51
N TYR A 148 -17.29 -5.38 -5.44
CA TYR A 148 -17.80 -4.02 -5.51
C TYR A 148 -16.69 -3.03 -5.89
N LEU A 149 -15.50 -3.17 -5.29
CA LEU A 149 -14.34 -2.36 -5.66
C LEU A 149 -13.92 -2.56 -7.11
N ALA A 150 -13.90 -3.79 -7.63
CA ALA A 150 -13.56 -4.06 -9.02
C ALA A 150 -14.50 -3.33 -9.99
N LYS A 151 -15.82 -3.34 -9.70
CA LYS A 151 -16.81 -2.60 -10.49
C LYS A 151 -16.59 -1.09 -10.43
N LEU A 152 -16.23 -0.54 -9.27
CA LEU A 152 -15.90 0.89 -9.14
C LEU A 152 -14.62 1.26 -9.90
N TRP A 153 -13.60 0.42 -9.83
CA TRP A 153 -12.33 0.68 -10.51
C TRP A 153 -12.44 0.52 -12.03
N GLN A 154 -13.36 -0.34 -12.49
CA GLN A 154 -13.70 -0.45 -13.91
C GLN A 154 -14.33 0.83 -14.45
N THR A 155 -15.13 1.54 -13.66
CA THR A 155 -15.79 2.79 -14.09
C THR A 155 -14.92 4.04 -13.87
N ASP A 156 -13.86 3.95 -13.06
CA ASP A 156 -12.92 5.05 -12.82
C ASP A 156 -11.49 4.71 -13.28
N PRO A 157 -11.08 5.16 -14.47
CA PRO A 157 -9.71 5.01 -14.96
C PRO A 157 -8.63 5.64 -14.06
N ARG A 158 -9.02 6.58 -13.18
CA ARG A 158 -8.13 7.27 -12.24
C ARG A 158 -8.24 6.72 -10.81
N HIS A 159 -8.86 5.57 -10.59
CA HIS A 159 -9.04 5.00 -9.25
C HIS A 159 -7.74 4.90 -8.45
N HIS A 160 -6.62 4.63 -9.13
CA HIS A 160 -5.28 4.52 -8.53
C HIS A 160 -4.85 5.80 -7.79
N THR A 161 -5.37 6.99 -8.13
CA THR A 161 -5.05 8.23 -7.40
C THR A 161 -5.60 8.26 -5.97
N PHE A 162 -6.55 7.37 -5.67
CA PHE A 162 -7.19 7.24 -4.34
C PHE A 162 -6.76 5.99 -3.58
N VAL A 163 -5.89 5.17 -4.18
CA VAL A 163 -5.28 4.02 -3.53
C VAL A 163 -3.95 4.47 -2.93
N ASP A 164 -3.86 4.46 -1.61
CA ASP A 164 -2.62 4.85 -0.93
C ASP A 164 -1.53 3.79 -1.12
N PRO A 165 -0.24 4.19 -1.15
CA PRO A 165 0.87 3.25 -1.20
C PRO A 165 0.82 2.25 -0.03
N ILE A 166 1.15 0.99 -0.33
CA ILE A 166 1.27 -0.07 0.67
C ILE A 166 2.42 0.29 1.61
N VAL A 167 2.12 0.40 2.90
CA VAL A 167 3.16 0.58 3.93
C VAL A 167 3.69 -0.82 4.29
N PRO A 168 4.97 -1.13 4.05
CA PRO A 168 5.58 -2.37 4.53
C PRO A 168 5.45 -2.41 6.04
N LYS A 169 5.10 -3.58 6.61
CA LYS A 169 4.91 -3.74 8.07
C LYS A 169 6.02 -3.01 8.81
N LEU A 170 5.68 -1.96 9.55
CA LEU A 170 6.55 -1.42 10.58
C LEU A 170 6.80 -2.60 11.52
N HIS A 171 8.03 -3.11 11.54
CA HIS A 171 8.45 -4.10 12.52
C HIS A 171 8.01 -3.55 13.88
N THR A 172 7.10 -4.27 14.53
CA THR A 172 6.66 -3.97 15.89
C THR A 172 7.92 -3.84 16.74
N LEU A 173 8.26 -2.60 17.09
CA LEU A 173 9.20 -2.33 18.17
C LEU A 173 8.51 -2.78 19.45
N SER A 174 8.68 -4.07 19.76
CA SER A 174 8.44 -4.63 21.07
C SER A 174 9.27 -3.82 22.07
N LYS A 175 8.59 -3.13 22.99
CA LYS A 175 9.17 -2.67 24.26
C LYS A 175 8.51 -3.46 25.37
#